data_AF-A0A8H2M988-F1
#
_entry.id   AF-A0A8H2M988-F1
#
_cell.length_a   1.000
_cell.length_b   1.000
_cell.length_c   1.000
_cell.angle_alpha   90.00
_cell.angle_beta   90.00
_cell.angle_gamma   90.00
#
_symmetry.space_group_name_H-M   'P 1'
#
loop_
_entity.id
_entity.type
_entity.pdbx_description
1 polymer ?
#
loop_
_entity_poly.entity_id
_entity_poly.type
_entity_poly.pdbx_seq_one_letter_code
_entity_poly.pdbx_strand_id
1 'polypeptide(L)'
;MDKEIEVERKGLGTPATRAGIIENLIHKDLIRRDKKNLLVTEKGNRLVSIVEDKFKSAETTSEWEMKLAKISSGEVDKEDFLREIEDSIRELVDRYKNNLNE
;
A
#
# COMPACT_ATOMS: atom_id res chain seq x y z
N MET A 1 -7.88 -16.81 23.59
CA MET A 1 -6.67 -16.79 22.74
C MET A 1 -7.18 -17.13 21.35
N ASP A 2 -7.45 -16.21 20.42
CA ASP A 2 -6.47 -15.28 19.83
C ASP A 2 -7.13 -14.09 19.10
N LYS A 3 -8.16 -13.45 19.68
CA LYS A 3 -8.78 -12.25 19.06
C LYS A 3 -7.91 -10.99 19.15
N GLU A 4 -6.89 -10.97 20.00
CA GLU A 4 -6.01 -9.81 20.17
C GLU A 4 -4.86 -9.77 19.14
N ILE A 5 -4.50 -10.91 18.54
CA ILE A 5 -3.41 -11.00 17.54
C ILE A 5 -3.85 -10.48 16.17
N GLU A 6 -5.16 -10.47 15.89
CA GLU A 6 -5.73 -10.09 14.59
C GLU A 6 -5.62 -8.57 14.32
N VAL A 7 -5.59 -7.75 15.38
CA VAL A 7 -5.50 -6.28 15.24
C VAL A 7 -4.06 -5.82 14.96
N GLU A 8 -3.04 -6.58 15.37
CA GLU A 8 -1.62 -6.24 15.13
C GLU A 8 -1.11 -6.59 13.71
N ARG A 9 -1.90 -7.33 12.92
CA ARG A 9 -1.54 -7.77 11.56
C ARG A 9 -2.65 -7.49 10.55
N LYS A 10 -2.97 -6.22 10.29
CA LYS A 10 -3.75 -5.81 9.11
C LYS A 10 -3.01 -6.02 7.77
N GLY A 11 -2.21 -7.08 7.63
CA GLY A 11 -1.50 -7.41 6.40
C GLY A 11 -0.76 -6.21 5.76
N LEU A 12 -0.17 -5.34 6.58
CA LEU A 12 0.49 -4.11 6.14
C LEU A 12 1.97 -4.20 6.52
N GLY A 13 2.74 -4.79 5.60
CA GLY A 13 4.15 -5.08 5.78
C GLY A 13 4.44 -6.02 6.95
N THR A 14 5.72 -6.34 7.10
CA THR A 14 6.23 -7.16 8.20
C THR A 14 6.70 -6.28 9.37
N PRO A 15 6.71 -6.78 10.62
CA PRO A 15 7.22 -6.01 11.77
C PRO A 15 8.62 -5.41 11.54
N ALA A 16 9.49 -6.13 10.83
CA ALA A 16 10.85 -5.71 10.52
C ALA A 16 10.92 -4.49 9.58
N THR A 17 9.88 -4.21 8.78
CA THR A 17 9.89 -3.15 7.77
C THR A 17 9.16 -1.88 8.19
N ARG A 18 8.25 -1.96 9.17
CA ARG A 18 7.36 -0.85 9.57
C ARG A 18 8.12 0.42 9.99
N ALA A 19 9.14 0.27 10.84
CA ALA A 19 9.95 1.40 11.29
C ALA A 19 10.66 2.10 10.11
N GLY A 20 11.22 1.31 9.18
CA GLY A 20 11.87 1.84 7.99
C GLY A 20 10.91 2.59 7.06
N ILE A 21 9.67 2.12 6.90
CA ILE A 21 8.64 2.83 6.11
C ILE A 21 8.29 4.18 6.75
N ILE A 22 8.10 4.24 8.08
CA ILE A 22 7.81 5.51 8.77
C ILE A 22 8.94 6.52 8.56
N GLU A 23 10.20 6.10 8.71
CA GLU A 23 11.34 6.97 8.45
C GLU A 23 11.42 7.42 6.99
N ASN A 24 11.07 6.54 6.04
CA ASN A 24 11.01 6.91 4.62
C ASN A 24 9.95 7.99 4.34
N LEU A 25 8.77 7.87 4.95
CA LEU A 25 7.69 8.85 4.81
C LEU A 25 8.10 10.23 5.38
N ILE A 26 8.86 10.24 6.48
CA ILE A 26 9.43 11.47 7.05
C ILE A 26 10.48 12.05 6.11
N HIS A 27 11.42 11.22 5.64
CA HIS A 27 12.49 11.65 4.71
C HIS A 27 11.94 12.23 3.40
N LYS A 28 10.79 11.73 2.92
CA LYS A 28 10.12 12.23 1.71
C LYS A 28 9.23 13.46 1.95
N ASP A 29 9.17 13.97 3.18
CA ASP A 29 8.31 15.08 3.59
C ASP A 29 6.81 14.81 3.35
N LEU A 30 6.36 13.57 3.52
CA LEU A 30 4.94 13.19 3.45
C LEU A 30 4.27 13.25 4.83
N ILE A 31 5.05 13.00 5.88
CA ILE A 31 4.66 13.16 7.28
C ILE A 31 5.80 13.84 8.04
N ARG A 32 5.51 14.42 9.21
CA ARG A 32 6.50 15.02 10.11
C ARG A 32 6.27 14.58 11.55
N ARG A 33 7.35 14.54 12.33
CA ARG A 33 7.30 14.31 13.77
C ARG A 33 6.98 15.63 14.49
N ASP A 34 5.94 15.62 15.30
CA ASP A 34 5.64 16.69 16.26
C ASP A 34 5.59 16.08 17.67
N LYS A 35 6.71 16.18 18.39
CA LYS A 35 6.94 15.50 19.67
C LYS A 35 6.69 13.99 19.54
N LYS A 36 5.61 13.48 20.16
CA LYS A 36 5.19 12.06 20.13
C LYS A 36 4.17 11.76 19.03
N ASN A 37 3.76 12.76 18.26
CA ASN A 37 2.76 12.63 17.20
C ASN A 37 3.42 12.58 15.82
N LEU A 38 2.75 11.92 14.88
CA LEU A 38 3.03 12.01 13.46
C LEU A 38 1.91 12.83 12.81
N LEU A 39 2.27 13.88 12.10
CA LEU A 39 1.33 14.75 11.40
C LEU A 39 1.58 14.66 9.90
N VAL A 40 0.51 14.56 9.11
CA VAL A 40 0.60 14.62 7.66
C VAL A 40 1.04 16.02 7.21
N THR A 41 1.87 16.11 6.18
CA THR A 41 2.24 17.38 5.56
C THR A 41 1.22 17.76 4.49
N GLU A 42 1.29 18.99 3.99
CA GLU A 42 0.47 19.39 2.84
C GLU A 42 0.77 18.53 1.61
N LYS A 43 2.04 18.20 1.38
CA LYS A 43 2.50 17.30 0.32
C LYS A 43 1.93 15.90 0.49
N GLY A 44 1.92 15.36 1.71
CA GLY A 44 1.31 14.08 2.03
C GLY A 44 -0.19 14.06 1.74
N ASN A 45 -0.92 15.08 2.17
CA ASN A 45 -2.35 15.22 1.89
C ASN A 45 -2.65 15.28 0.38
N ARG A 46 -1.89 16.08 -0.37
CA ARG A 46 -2.03 16.16 -1.84
C ARG A 46 -1.78 14.80 -2.49
N LEU A 47 -0.73 14.08 -2.07
CA LEU A 47 -0.44 12.75 -2.60
C LEU A 47 -1.60 11.77 -2.34
N VAL A 48 -2.11 11.71 -1.11
CA VAL A 48 -3.22 10.82 -0.75
C VAL A 48 -4.51 11.17 -1.50
N SER A 49 -4.71 12.45 -1.86
CA SER A 49 -5.87 12.88 -2.65
C SER A 49 -5.82 12.49 -4.12
N ILE A 50 -4.64 12.30 -4.71
CA ILE A 50 -4.50 11.95 -6.14
C ILE A 50 -4.36 10.45 -6.38
N VAL A 51 -3.94 9.68 -5.37
CA VAL A 51 -3.82 8.22 -5.49
C VAL A 51 -5.23 7.61 -5.43
N GLU A 52 -5.53 6.71 -6.37
CA GLU A 52 -6.80 5.98 -6.42
C GLU A 52 -7.03 5.18 -5.13
N ASP A 53 -8.28 5.14 -4.66
CA ASP A 53 -8.67 4.52 -3.40
C ASP A 53 -8.21 3.06 -3.25
N LYS A 54 -8.26 2.28 -4.34
CA LYS A 54 -7.76 0.90 -4.39
C LYS A 54 -6.30 0.81 -3.92
N PHE A 55 -5.42 1.66 -4.42
CA PHE A 55 -3.97 1.56 -4.15
C PHE A 55 -3.53 2.15 -2.81
N LYS A 56 -4.37 2.96 -2.17
CA LYS A 56 -4.11 3.46 -0.80
C LYS A 56 -4.88 2.69 0.28
N SER A 57 -5.57 1.61 -0.09
CA SER A 57 -6.33 0.77 0.82
C SER A 57 -5.44 -0.22 1.58
N ALA A 58 -5.68 -0.33 2.89
CA ALA A 58 -5.09 -1.37 3.74
C ALA A 58 -5.57 -2.78 3.34
N GLU A 59 -6.79 -2.89 2.82
CA GLU A 59 -7.39 -4.14 2.37
C GLU A 59 -6.64 -4.71 1.17
N THR A 60 -6.43 -3.89 0.12
CA THR A 60 -5.64 -4.29 -1.05
C THR A 60 -4.23 -4.72 -0.67
N THR A 61 -3.61 -4.03 0.29
CA THR A 61 -2.28 -4.46 0.78
C THR A 61 -2.34 -5.81 1.49
N SER A 62 -3.38 -6.05 2.30
CA SER A 62 -3.58 -7.33 2.99
C SER A 62 -3.80 -8.48 2.01
N GLU A 63 -4.58 -8.26 0.96
CA GLU A 63 -4.81 -9.25 -0.10
C GLU A 63 -3.51 -9.62 -0.81
N TRP A 64 -2.66 -8.62 -1.10
CA TRP A 64 -1.36 -8.84 -1.73
C TRP A 64 -0.41 -9.61 -0.81
N GLU A 65 -0.33 -9.26 0.47
CA GLU A 65 0.47 -10.01 1.45
C GLU A 65 0.01 -11.47 1.57
N MET A 66 -1.31 -11.72 1.51
CA MET A 66 -1.84 -13.09 1.47
C MET A 66 -1.41 -13.82 0.19
N LYS A 67 -1.47 -13.17 -0.98
CA LYS A 67 -1.00 -13.76 -2.25
C LYS A 67 0.51 -14.03 -2.21
N LEU A 68 1.31 -13.12 -1.67
CA LEU A 68 2.75 -13.32 -1.47
C LEU A 68 3.04 -14.53 -0.56
N ALA A 69 2.26 -14.71 0.51
CA ALA A 69 2.37 -15.91 1.36
C ALA A 69 2.06 -17.19 0.57
N LYS A 70 0.99 -17.20 -0.24
CA LYS A 70 0.63 -18.35 -1.10
C LYS A 70 1.67 -18.63 -2.19
N ILE A 71 2.31 -17.59 -2.74
CA ILE A 71 3.43 -17.76 -3.67
C ILE A 71 4.60 -18.44 -2.96
N SER A 72 4.90 -18.04 -1.71
CA SER A 72 5.98 -18.66 -0.93
C SER A 72 5.72 -20.13 -0.58
N SER A 73 4.45 -20.54 -0.46
CA SER A 73 4.05 -21.95 -0.27
C SER A 73 3.88 -22.72 -1.58
N GLY A 74 3.99 -22.07 -2.74
CA GLY A 74 3.82 -22.68 -4.07
C GLY A 74 2.37 -22.90 -4.51
N GLU A 75 1.40 -22.29 -3.81
CA GLU A 75 -0.03 -22.41 -4.11
C GLU A 75 -0.52 -21.45 -5.20
N VAL A 76 0.21 -20.34 -5.40
CA VAL A 76 -0.08 -19.33 -6.41
C VAL A 76 1.16 -19.11 -7.27
N ASP A 77 0.95 -19.06 -8.58
CA ASP A 77 1.99 -18.74 -9.55
C ASP A 77 2.38 -17.26 -9.46
N LYS A 78 3.70 -16.99 -9.45
CA LYS A 78 4.22 -15.64 -9.30
C LYS A 78 3.93 -14.79 -10.55
N GLU A 79 4.01 -15.40 -11.72
CA GLU A 79 3.81 -14.75 -13.01
C GLU A 79 2.34 -14.37 -13.21
N ASP A 80 1.40 -15.16 -12.71
CA ASP A 80 -0.03 -14.79 -12.63
C ASP A 80 -0.24 -13.55 -11.74
N PHE A 81 0.35 -13.54 -10.54
CA PHE A 81 0.22 -12.40 -9.62
C PHE A 81 0.79 -11.10 -10.20
N LEU A 82 1.95 -11.17 -10.86
CA LEU A 82 2.55 -10.02 -11.51
C LEU A 82 1.70 -9.50 -12.69
N ARG A 83 1.10 -10.40 -13.48
CA ARG A 83 0.19 -10.02 -14.57
C ARG A 83 -1.03 -9.26 -14.05
N GLU A 84 -1.64 -9.72 -12.97
CA GLU A 84 -2.79 -9.04 -12.36
C GLU A 84 -2.47 -7.60 -11.91
N ILE A 85 -1.28 -7.40 -11.32
CA ILE A 85 -0.80 -6.07 -10.94
C ILE A 85 -0.58 -5.20 -12.18
N GLU A 86 0.07 -5.75 -13.20
CA GLU A 86 0.35 -5.02 -14.44
C GLU A 86 -0.95 -4.58 -15.13
N ASP A 87 -1.93 -5.47 -15.25
CA ASP A 87 -3.23 -5.17 -15.85
C ASP A 87 -3.97 -4.09 -15.04
N SER A 88 -3.98 -4.18 -13.71
CA SER A 88 -4.55 -3.15 -12.84
C SER A 88 -3.89 -1.77 -13.04
N ILE A 89 -2.57 -1.73 -13.23
CA ILE A 89 -1.84 -0.49 -13.49
C ILE A 89 -2.15 0.06 -14.88
N ARG A 90 -2.22 -0.81 -15.90
CA ARG A 90 -2.58 -0.39 -17.27
C ARG A 90 -3.97 0.24 -17.31
N GLU A 91 -4.96 -0.41 -16.67
CA GLU A 91 -6.33 0.12 -16.56
C GLU A 91 -6.37 1.48 -15.86
N LEU A 92 -5.57 1.66 -14.80
CA LEU A 92 -5.47 2.96 -14.12
C LEU A 92 -4.89 4.04 -15.04
N VAL A 93 -3.79 3.74 -15.72
CA VAL A 93 -3.12 4.69 -16.61
C VAL A 93 -4.04 5.09 -17.77
N ASP A 94 -4.75 4.13 -18.36
CA ASP A 94 -5.64 4.40 -19.49
C ASP A 94 -6.87 5.22 -19.07
N ARG A 95 -7.43 4.99 -17.87
CA ARG A 95 -8.46 5.87 -17.30
C ARG A 95 -7.97 7.31 -17.16
N TYR A 96 -6.77 7.53 -16.63
CA TYR A 96 -6.21 8.89 -16.50
C TYR A 96 -5.94 9.56 -17.85
N LYS A 97 -5.43 8.82 -18.85
CA LYS A 97 -5.25 9.36 -20.20
C LYS A 97 -6.57 9.80 -20.81
N ASN A 98 -7.63 9.00 -20.66
CA ASN A 98 -8.95 9.33 -21.19
C ASN A 98 -9.55 10.55 -20.50
N ASN A 99 -9.43 10.65 -19.18
CA ASN A 99 -9.92 11.79 -18.40
C ASN A 99 -9.14 13.10 -18.64
N LEU A 100 -7.94 13.04 -19.23
CA LEU A 100 -7.17 14.23 -19.65
C LEU A 100 -7.56 14.72 -21.06
N ASN A 101 -8.29 13.89 -21.82
CA ASN A 101 -8.72 14.18 -23.18
C ASN A 101 -10.19 14.70 -23.25
N GLU A 102 -10.83 14.88 -22.09
CA GLU A 102 -12.14 15.52 -21.90
C GLU A 102 -11.99 16.86 -21.16
#